data_AF-A0A6I3MJU8-F1
#
_entry.id   AF-A0A6I3MJU8-F1
#
_cell.length_a   1.000
_cell.length_b   1.000
_cell.length_c   1.000
_cell.angle_alpha   90.00
_cell.angle_beta   90.00
_cell.angle_gamma   90.00
#
_symmetry.space_group_name_H-M   'P 1'
#
loop_
_entity.id
_entity.type
_entity.pdbx_description
1 polymer ?
#
loop_
_entity_poly.entity_id
_entity_poly.type
_entity_poly.pdbx_seq_one_letter_code
_entity_poly.pdbx_strand_id
1 'polypeptide(L)' 'MRHLANEHTVAHIDPKKGFRIHLLVFVLTNPVIWLIWFLTDTTYLWPVWQLTAWTIGLLFHYLGVFIFKHKKL' A
#
# COMPACT_ATOMS: atom_id res chain seq x y z
N MET A 1 -20.10 20.52 -32.26
CA MET A 1 -19.86 19.35 -31.37
C MET A 1 -18.37 19.18 -31.04
N ARG A 2 -17.67 20.22 -30.55
CA ARG A 2 -16.24 20.17 -30.20
C ARG A 2 -15.92 20.73 -28.80
N HIS A 3 -16.95 21.13 -28.04
CA HIS A 3 -16.80 21.82 -26.75
C HIS A 3 -17.17 20.94 -25.54
N LEU A 4 -17.46 19.65 -25.73
CA LEU A 4 -17.89 18.74 -24.65
C LEU A 4 -16.81 17.71 -24.23
N ALA A 5 -15.58 17.82 -24.75
CA ALA A 5 -14.52 16.83 -24.52
C ALA A 5 -13.56 17.17 -23.36
N ASN A 6 -13.62 18.39 -22.84
CA ASN A 6 -13.00 18.80 -21.58
C ASN A 6 -14.21 18.99 -20.66
N GLU A 7 -14.42 18.27 -19.57
CA GLU A 7 -13.66 18.39 -18.33
C GLU A 7 -13.83 17.11 -17.48
N HIS A 8 -13.23 15.99 -17.87
CA HIS A 8 -12.87 15.01 -16.86
C HIS A 8 -11.66 15.58 -16.12
N THR A 9 -11.89 16.47 -15.16
CA THR A 9 -10.89 16.87 -14.17
C THR A 9 -10.51 15.61 -13.40
N VAL A 10 -9.58 14.84 -13.94
CA VAL A 10 -8.99 13.70 -13.24
C VAL A 10 -8.34 14.31 -12.02
N ALA A 11 -8.96 14.11 -10.86
CA ALA A 11 -8.41 14.61 -9.61
C ALA A 11 -6.95 14.19 -9.54
N HIS A 12 -6.04 15.13 -9.34
CA HIS A 12 -4.62 14.82 -9.25
C HIS A 12 -4.40 13.99 -7.98
N ILE A 13 -4.33 12.67 -8.12
CA ILE A 13 -4.06 11.77 -7.01
C ILE A 13 -2.56 11.82 -6.76
N ASP A 14 -2.14 12.34 -5.61
CA ASP A 14 -0.74 12.28 -5.18
C ASP A 14 -0.36 10.83 -4.83
N PRO A 15 0.50 10.16 -5.62
CA PRO A 15 0.90 8.78 -5.37
C PRO A 15 1.65 8.63 -4.03
N LYS A 16 2.30 9.69 -3.53
CA LYS A 16 2.96 9.67 -2.21
C LYS A 16 1.94 9.62 -1.07
N LYS A 17 0.80 10.30 -1.22
CA LYS A 17 -0.30 10.21 -0.26
C LYS A 17 -0.86 8.79 -0.20
N GLY A 18 -1.03 8.16 -1.37
CA GLY A 18 -1.42 6.74 -1.47
C GLY A 18 -0.45 5.83 -0.71
N PHE A 19 0.85 5.97 -0.94
CA PHE A 19 1.87 5.19 -0.23
C PHE A 19 1.83 5.38 1.29
N ARG A 20 1.73 6.64 1.78
CA ARG A 20 1.67 6.94 3.22
C ARG A 20 0.49 6.25 3.92
N ILE A 21 -0.66 6.20 3.27
CA ILE A 21 -1.84 5.51 3.82
C ILE A 21 -1.56 4.01 3.94
N HIS A 22 -1.01 3.38 2.89
CA HIS A 22 -0.69 1.95 2.93
C HIS A 22 0.38 1.62 3.98
N LEU A 23 1.39 2.48 4.11
CA LEU A 23 2.41 2.36 5.14
C LEU A 23 1.79 2.47 6.55
N LEU A 24 0.89 3.43 6.77
CA LEU A 24 0.21 3.60 8.05
C LEU A 24 -0.63 2.37 8.40
N VAL A 25 -1.43 1.87 7.46
CA VAL A 25 -2.22 0.64 7.64
C VAL A 25 -1.30 -0.55 7.94
N PHE A 26 -0.18 -0.68 7.22
CA PHE A 26 0.79 -1.73 7.47
C PHE A 26 1.35 -1.66 8.89
N VAL A 27 1.78 -0.48 9.36
CA VAL A 27 2.40 -0.31 10.68
C VAL A 27 1.38 -0.49 11.81
N LEU A 28 0.13 -0.09 11.64
CA LEU A 28 -0.90 -0.22 12.69
C LEU A 28 -1.49 -1.64 12.76
N THR A 29 -1.73 -2.27 11.62
CA THR A 29 -2.42 -3.56 11.57
C THR A 29 -1.50 -4.73 11.92
N ASN A 30 -0.23 -4.72 11.49
CA ASN A 30 0.68 -5.84 11.76
C ASN A 30 0.86 -6.11 13.27
N PRO A 31 1.14 -5.12 14.15
CA PRO A 31 1.24 -5.34 15.59
C PRO A 31 -0.04 -5.93 16.19
N VAL A 32 -1.22 -5.50 15.73
CA VAL A 32 -2.50 -6.04 16.19
C VAL A 32 -2.64 -7.51 15.80
N ILE A 33 -2.28 -7.88 14.58
CA ILE A 33 -2.30 -9.28 14.11
C ILE A 33 -1.34 -10.15 14.94
N TRP A 34 -0.12 -9.67 15.18
CA TRP A 34 0.85 -10.35 16.03
C TRP A 34 0.38 -10.47 17.49
N LEU A 35 -0.30 -9.45 18.00
CA LEU A 35 -0.91 -9.47 19.33
C LEU A 35 -2.02 -10.51 19.42
N ILE A 36 -2.89 -10.60 18.42
CA ILE A 36 -3.94 -11.63 18.36
C ILE A 36 -3.31 -13.02 18.39
N TRP A 37 -2.30 -13.27 17.57
CA TRP A 37 -1.56 -14.54 17.58
C TRP A 37 -0.98 -14.86 18.96
N PHE A 38 -0.31 -13.89 19.58
CA PHE A 38 0.28 -14.05 20.91
C PHE A 38 -0.75 -14.37 21.99
N LEU A 39 -1.97 -13.83 21.89
CA LEU A 39 -3.05 -14.00 22.87
C LEU A 39 -3.96 -15.21 22.60
N THR A 40 -3.81 -15.91 21.48
CA THR A 40 -4.73 -16.98 21.07
C THR A 40 -4.04 -18.34 21.02
N ASP A 41 -3.27 -18.59 19.97
CA ASP A 41 -2.55 -19.84 19.75
C ASP A 41 -1.21 -19.57 19.07
N THR A 42 -0.13 -19.87 19.79
CA THR A 42 1.25 -19.69 19.33
C THR A 42 1.86 -20.95 18.73
N THR A 43 1.11 -22.04 18.59
CA THR A 43 1.62 -23.31 18.02
C THR A 43 1.96 -23.19 16.53
N TYR A 44 1.26 -22.32 15.80
CA TYR A 44 1.50 -22.06 14.39
C TYR A 44 1.66 -20.56 14.11
N LEU A 45 2.80 -20.19 13.54
CA LEU A 45 3.19 -18.80 13.21
C LEU A 45 2.44 -18.23 11.99
N TRP A 46 1.11 -18.31 11.97
CA TRP A 46 0.31 -17.84 10.84
C TRP A 46 0.47 -16.35 10.47
N PRO A 47 0.80 -15.40 11.39
CA PRO A 47 1.00 -13.99 11.02
C PRO A 47 2.13 -13.78 10.01
N VAL A 48 3.09 -14.71 9.90
CA VAL A 48 4.24 -14.57 9.01
C VAL A 48 3.82 -14.51 7.54
N TRP A 49 2.78 -15.25 7.16
CA TRP A 49 2.29 -15.28 5.77
C TRP A 49 1.70 -13.94 5.36
N GLN A 50 0.88 -13.38 6.25
CA GLN A 50 0.27 -12.06 6.10
C GLN A 50 1.33 -10.97 6.04
N LEU A 51 2.28 -10.97 6.98
CA LEU A 51 3.37 -9.99 7.03
C LEU A 51 4.23 -10.05 5.75
N THR A 52 4.56 -11.25 5.27
CA THR A 52 5.38 -11.45 4.07
C THR A 52 4.70 -10.92 2.83
N ALA A 53 3.45 -11.34 2.58
CA ALA A 53 2.69 -10.90 1.41
C ALA A 53 2.49 -9.38 1.40
N TRP A 54 2.17 -8.79 2.55
CA TRP A 54 1.99 -7.35 2.66
C TRP A 54 3.28 -6.56 2.52
N THR A 55 4.39 -7.07 3.06
CA THR A 55 5.71 -6.44 2.91
C THR A 55 6.11 -6.37 1.44
N ILE A 56 5.87 -7.45 0.68
CA ILE A 56 6.11 -7.48 -0.76
C ILE A 56 5.26 -6.42 -1.48
N GLY A 57 3.96 -6.35 -1.19
CA GLY A 57 3.08 -5.33 -1.77
C GLY A 57 3.50 -3.90 -1.46
N LEU A 58 3.88 -3.63 -0.20
CA LEU A 58 4.37 -2.32 0.24
C LEU A 58 5.70 -1.96 -0.45
N LEU A 59 6.59 -2.93 -0.62
CA LEU A 59 7.85 -2.75 -1.34
C LEU A 59 7.60 -2.35 -2.80
N PHE A 60 6.75 -3.07 -3.51
CA PHE A 60 6.43 -2.72 -4.90
C PHE A 60 5.70 -1.38 -5.03
N HIS A 61 4.86 -1.01 -4.05
CA HIS A 61 4.26 0.34 -4.00
C HIS A 61 5.34 1.42 -3.81
N TYR A 62 6.30 1.20 -2.89
CA TYR A 62 7.44 2.10 -2.72
C TYR A 62 8.24 2.25 -4.02
N LEU A 63 8.58 1.14 -4.67
CA LEU A 63 9.31 1.15 -5.94
C LEU A 63 8.53 1.94 -7.01
N GLY A 64 7.22 1.72 -7.13
CA GLY A 64 6.36 2.44 -8.08
C GLY A 64 6.30 3.95 -7.84
N VAL A 65 6.30 4.40 -6.59
CA VAL A 65 6.14 5.81 -6.23
C VAL A 65 7.47 6.57 -6.28
N PHE A 66 8.56 5.95 -5.85
CA PHE A 66 9.83 6.65 -5.63
C PHE A 66 10.93 6.27 -6.62
N ILE A 67 10.94 5.05 -7.15
CA ILE A 67 12.03 4.57 -8.02
C ILE A 67 11.61 4.56 -9.49
N PHE A 68 10.46 3.97 -9.80
CA PHE A 68 9.93 3.83 -11.16
C PHE A 68 9.29 5.14 -11.63
N LYS A 69 10.01 6.25 -11.56
CA LYS A 69 9.58 7.50 -12.17
C LYS A 69 9.89 7.42 -13.67
N HIS A 70 8.90 7.07 -14.48
CA HIS A 70 9.02 7.13 -15.94
C HIS A 70 9.37 8.56 -16.36
N LYS A 71 10.60 8.80 -16.82
CA LYS A 71 10.87 9.97 -17.67
C LYS A 71 10.16 9.68 -19.00
N LYS A 72 9.17 10.50 -19.35
CA LYS A 72 8.75 10.61 -20.75
C LYS A 72 9.97 11.14 -21.51
N LEU A 73 10.58 10.28 -22.33
CA LEU A 73 11.46 10.70 -23.43
C LEU A 73 10.62 11.44 -24.48
#